data_AF-A0A243RE65-F1
#
_entry.id   AF-A0A243RE65-F1
#
_cell.length_a   1.000
_cell.length_b   1.000
_cell.length_c   1.000
_cell.angle_alpha   90.00
_cell.angle_beta   90.00
_cell.angle_gamma   90.00
#
_symmetry.space_group_name_H-M   'P 1'
#
loop_
_entity.id
_entity.type
_entity.pdbx_description
1 polymer ?
#
loop_
_entity_poly.entity_id
_entity_poly.type
_entity_poly.pdbx_seq_one_letter_code
_entity_poly.pdbx_strand_id
1 'polypeptide(L)'
;MKYQQRLQVAVRERLRKLMTAPYSSAGHEVHLAVTWINSQPALRGLLEEAARAEPDLDSESFRTGLTNGQLSWPSRTEEGQATLIWKLMQEIAKDEVDSPDIGWQIASGYSMHKNIQDNWREFAEDILQPLFGYLSERVGAESSILHTLERYRTRFDREELYTRFTADTANGEEVYNLDLQRFLFLEGDHITQAKPRSASGEADLIGDLDGRDPLVCDGKIFDGSSRGKGYLVKGLHQVVKYAHDYGQHTAYLVIYNITDKLLELPTDGTPGAWPPYTELSGVRVYFVHVRVLPPTTTASKAGKATRVTLTRDDLTNPDAA
;
A
#
# COMPACT_ATOMS: atom_id res chain seq x y z
N MET A 1 -4.98 -10.00 -3.49
CA MET A 1 -4.24 -10.12 -4.77
C MET A 1 -4.93 -9.50 -6.01
N LYS A 2 -6.18 -9.85 -6.38
CA LYS A 2 -6.78 -9.39 -7.66
C LYS A 2 -6.85 -7.87 -7.85
N TYR A 3 -7.04 -7.08 -6.79
CA TYR A 3 -7.14 -5.62 -6.89
C TYR A 3 -5.79 -4.97 -7.24
N GLN A 4 -4.71 -5.26 -6.51
CA GLN A 4 -3.38 -4.70 -6.80
C GLN A 4 -2.84 -5.16 -8.16
N GLN A 5 -3.03 -6.43 -8.53
CA GLN A 5 -2.67 -6.91 -9.86
C GLN A 5 -3.44 -6.15 -10.96
N ARG A 6 -4.74 -5.92 -10.79
CA ARG A 6 -5.53 -5.09 -11.71
C ARG A 6 -5.07 -3.64 -11.72
N LEU A 7 -4.71 -3.09 -10.57
CA LEU A 7 -4.22 -1.72 -10.44
C LEU A 7 -2.87 -1.57 -11.16
N GLN A 8 -1.94 -2.52 -10.98
CA GLN A 8 -0.65 -2.54 -11.65
C GLN A 8 -0.81 -2.62 -13.18
N VAL A 9 -1.70 -3.48 -13.67
CA VAL A 9 -2.04 -3.54 -15.10
C VAL A 9 -2.65 -2.22 -15.57
N ALA A 10 -3.55 -1.60 -14.79
CA ALA A 10 -4.17 -0.33 -15.13
C ALA A 10 -3.15 0.83 -15.19
N VAL A 11 -2.17 0.88 -14.28
CA VAL A 11 -1.05 1.85 -14.32
C VAL A 11 -0.28 1.70 -15.64
N ARG A 12 0.08 0.48 -16.02
CA ARG A 12 0.80 0.21 -17.29
C ARG A 12 -0.02 0.59 -18.52
N GLU A 13 -1.32 0.31 -18.51
CA GLU A 13 -2.21 0.71 -19.60
C GLU A 13 -2.36 2.23 -19.72
N ARG A 14 -2.30 2.98 -18.61
CA ARG A 14 -2.30 4.45 -18.63
C ARG A 14 -1.01 5.01 -19.23
N LEU A 15 0.13 4.47 -18.83
CA LEU A 15 1.41 4.81 -19.47
C LEU A 15 1.36 4.52 -20.98
N ARG A 16 0.89 3.33 -21.38
CA ARG A 16 0.79 2.95 -22.80
C ARG A 16 -0.04 3.96 -23.60
N LYS A 17 -1.15 4.45 -23.04
CA LYS A 17 -1.97 5.50 -23.68
C LYS A 17 -1.20 6.80 -23.87
N LEU A 18 -0.50 7.28 -22.84
CA LEU A 18 0.34 8.48 -22.95
C LEU A 18 1.42 8.32 -24.04
N MET A 19 2.12 7.19 -24.04
CA MET A 19 3.18 6.88 -25.01
C MET A 19 2.70 6.78 -26.47
N THR A 20 1.43 6.42 -26.67
CA THR A 20 0.85 6.19 -28.00
C THR A 20 -0.09 7.31 -28.45
N ALA A 21 -0.34 8.30 -27.58
CA ALA A 21 -1.20 9.43 -27.89
C ALA A 21 -0.62 10.27 -29.04
N PRO A 22 -1.47 10.72 -29.99
CA PRO A 22 -1.11 11.82 -30.87
C PRO A 22 -0.74 13.07 -30.06
N TYR A 23 0.23 13.85 -30.55
CA TYR A 23 0.66 15.09 -29.88
C TYR A 23 -0.51 16.06 -29.63
N SER A 24 -1.49 16.09 -30.52
CA SER A 24 -2.69 16.94 -30.42
C SER A 24 -3.64 16.56 -29.30
N SER A 25 -3.51 15.36 -28.72
CA SER A 25 -4.30 14.89 -27.58
C SER A 25 -3.44 14.61 -26.34
N ALA A 26 -2.16 14.97 -26.37
CA ALA A 26 -1.21 14.70 -25.30
C ALA A 26 -1.65 15.29 -23.95
N GLY A 27 -2.01 16.58 -23.94
CA GLY A 27 -2.52 17.25 -22.73
C GLY A 27 -3.77 16.56 -22.18
N HIS A 28 -4.70 16.19 -23.06
CA HIS A 28 -5.93 15.51 -22.69
C HIS A 28 -5.67 14.14 -22.05
N GLU A 29 -4.76 13.34 -22.62
CA GLU A 29 -4.40 12.04 -22.04
C GLU A 29 -3.69 12.19 -20.68
N VAL A 30 -2.88 13.24 -20.49
CA VAL A 30 -2.33 13.58 -19.17
C VAL A 30 -3.44 13.93 -18.18
N HIS A 31 -4.42 14.74 -18.59
CA HIS A 31 -5.57 15.08 -17.77
C HIS A 31 -6.36 13.84 -17.32
N LEU A 32 -6.64 12.91 -18.25
CA LEU A 32 -7.31 11.66 -17.95
C LEU A 32 -6.49 10.77 -17.01
N ALA A 33 -5.16 10.72 -17.17
CA ALA A 33 -4.27 9.98 -16.30
C ALA A 33 -4.26 10.55 -14.88
N VAL A 34 -4.12 11.87 -14.73
CA VAL A 34 -4.15 12.57 -13.43
C VAL A 34 -5.48 12.35 -12.72
N THR A 35 -6.59 12.55 -13.42
CA THR A 35 -7.94 12.33 -12.88
C THR A 35 -8.12 10.90 -12.39
N TRP A 36 -7.64 9.93 -13.18
CA TRP A 36 -7.70 8.52 -12.80
C TRP A 36 -6.81 8.22 -11.58
N ILE A 37 -5.55 8.68 -11.55
CA ILE A 37 -4.65 8.48 -10.41
C ILE A 37 -5.27 9.04 -9.13
N ASN A 38 -5.83 10.25 -9.18
CA ASN A 38 -6.53 10.87 -8.04
C ASN A 38 -7.75 10.08 -7.57
N SER A 39 -8.41 9.34 -8.45
CA SER A 39 -9.54 8.47 -8.08
C SER A 39 -9.11 7.16 -7.39
N GLN A 40 -7.81 6.83 -7.36
CA GLN A 40 -7.28 5.63 -6.74
C GLN A 40 -6.62 5.97 -5.39
N PRO A 41 -7.25 5.66 -4.25
CA PRO A 41 -6.67 5.99 -2.93
C PRO A 41 -5.26 5.43 -2.71
N ALA A 42 -4.99 4.22 -3.20
CA ALA A 42 -3.67 3.59 -3.10
C ALA A 42 -2.58 4.42 -3.79
N LEU A 43 -2.84 4.90 -5.02
CA LEU A 43 -1.86 5.68 -5.77
C LEU A 43 -1.67 7.07 -5.16
N ARG A 44 -2.74 7.67 -4.62
CA ARG A 44 -2.63 8.93 -3.88
C ARG A 44 -1.74 8.79 -2.65
N GLY A 45 -1.95 7.74 -1.84
CA GLY A 45 -1.08 7.45 -0.69
C GLY A 45 0.38 7.34 -1.12
N LEU A 46 0.69 6.53 -2.14
CA LEU A 46 2.07 6.40 -2.64
C LEU A 46 2.72 7.72 -3.07
N LEU A 47 1.94 8.66 -3.62
CA LEU A 47 2.42 9.98 -4.03
C LEU A 47 2.57 10.95 -2.86
N GLU A 48 1.70 10.86 -1.84
CA GLU A 48 1.82 11.61 -0.59
C GLU A 48 3.04 11.16 0.22
N GLU A 49 3.40 9.87 0.18
CA GLU A 49 4.66 9.35 0.72
C GLU A 49 5.86 9.85 -0.07
N ALA A 50 5.82 9.73 -1.40
CA ALA A 50 6.91 10.21 -2.25
C ALA A 50 7.22 11.70 -1.99
N ALA A 51 6.18 12.52 -1.84
CA ALA A 51 6.31 13.95 -1.57
C ALA A 51 6.92 14.27 -0.19
N ARG A 52 6.86 13.34 0.77
CA ARG A 52 7.46 13.50 2.11
C ARG A 52 8.93 13.11 2.15
N ALA A 53 9.41 12.31 1.18
CA ALA A 53 10.81 11.89 1.11
C ALA A 53 11.75 13.08 0.85
N GLU A 54 11.34 14.01 0.00
CA GLU A 54 12.08 15.24 -0.32
C GLU A 54 11.13 16.47 -0.34
N PRO A 55 10.83 17.09 0.83
CA PRO A 55 9.79 18.12 0.93
C PRO A 55 10.15 19.45 0.24
N ASP A 56 11.45 19.76 0.10
CA ASP A 56 11.94 21.06 -0.38
C ASP A 56 12.28 21.08 -1.89
N LEU A 57 11.62 20.23 -2.68
CA LEU A 57 11.86 20.13 -4.12
C LEU A 57 11.38 21.35 -4.90
N ASP A 58 12.32 22.02 -5.57
CA ASP A 58 12.05 23.15 -6.47
C ASP A 58 11.46 22.69 -7.81
N SER A 59 10.13 22.66 -7.85
CA SER A 59 9.37 22.22 -9.03
C SER A 59 9.41 23.25 -10.17
N GLU A 60 9.60 24.53 -9.85
CA GLU A 60 9.68 25.61 -10.84
C GLU A 60 11.02 25.59 -11.59
N SER A 61 12.13 25.36 -10.88
CA SER A 61 13.44 25.16 -11.53
C SER A 61 13.44 23.93 -12.44
N PHE A 62 12.81 22.83 -12.00
CA PHE A 62 12.65 21.63 -12.84
C PHE A 62 11.86 21.95 -14.12
N ARG A 63 10.72 22.63 -13.99
CA ARG A 63 9.89 23.04 -15.13
C ARG A 63 10.62 23.96 -16.09
N THR A 64 11.34 24.94 -15.56
CA THR A 64 12.13 25.89 -16.35
C THR A 64 13.29 25.20 -17.07
N GLY A 65 13.89 24.18 -16.45
CA GLY A 65 14.90 23.34 -17.08
C GLY A 65 14.34 22.55 -18.26
N LEU A 66 13.13 22.00 -18.13
CA LEU A 66 12.44 21.27 -19.20
C LEU A 66 12.16 22.15 -20.41
N THR A 67 11.69 23.38 -20.24
CA THR A 67 11.32 24.26 -21.36
C THR A 67 12.50 24.88 -22.08
N ASN A 68 13.65 25.02 -21.39
CA ASN A 68 14.86 25.62 -21.94
C ASN A 68 15.88 24.59 -22.47
N GLY A 69 15.54 23.30 -22.47
CA GLY A 69 16.46 22.21 -22.86
C GLY A 69 17.68 22.07 -21.93
N GLN A 70 17.58 22.56 -20.69
CA GLN A 70 18.63 22.48 -19.65
C GLN A 70 18.11 21.67 -18.46
N LEU A 71 17.59 20.47 -18.74
CA LEU A 71 17.03 19.62 -17.71
C LEU A 71 18.10 19.24 -16.67
N SER A 72 17.87 19.63 -15.44
CA SER A 72 18.59 19.14 -14.26
C SER A 72 17.55 18.59 -13.30
N TRP A 73 17.77 17.37 -12.80
CA TRP A 73 16.91 16.78 -11.77
C TRP A 73 17.27 17.38 -10.41
N PRO A 74 16.38 18.16 -9.76
CA PRO A 74 16.65 18.68 -8.42
C PRO A 74 16.51 17.61 -7.35
N SER A 75 15.85 16.48 -7.65
CA SER A 75 15.71 15.33 -6.75
C SER A 75 16.95 14.46 -6.69
N ARG A 76 17.13 13.75 -5.57
CA ARG A 76 18.21 12.76 -5.37
C ARG A 76 17.71 11.33 -5.26
N THR A 77 16.41 11.14 -5.10
CA THR A 77 15.72 9.87 -4.94
C THR A 77 14.67 9.64 -6.03
N GLU A 78 14.23 8.40 -6.18
CA GLU A 78 13.15 8.02 -7.10
C GLU A 78 11.81 8.62 -6.64
N GLU A 79 11.60 8.71 -5.33
CA GLU A 79 10.45 9.35 -4.69
C GLU A 79 10.38 10.84 -5.03
N GLY A 80 11.52 11.54 -4.92
CA GLY A 80 11.61 12.94 -5.30
C GLY A 80 11.37 13.15 -6.80
N GLN A 81 11.90 12.25 -7.64
CA GLN A 81 11.67 12.27 -9.08
C GLN A 81 10.17 12.07 -9.41
N ALA A 82 9.53 11.07 -8.81
CA ALA A 82 8.11 10.80 -8.96
C ALA A 82 7.26 12.00 -8.52
N THR A 83 7.66 12.68 -7.44
CA THR A 83 6.98 13.90 -6.95
C THR A 83 7.02 15.04 -7.96
N LEU A 84 8.18 15.32 -8.56
CA LEU A 84 8.34 16.36 -9.58
C LEU A 84 7.51 16.07 -10.83
N ILE A 85 7.59 14.83 -11.33
CA ILE A 85 6.84 14.39 -12.51
C ILE A 85 5.34 14.47 -12.23
N TRP A 86 4.90 14.06 -11.04
CA TRP A 86 3.49 14.14 -10.66
C TRP A 86 2.98 15.57 -10.61
N LYS A 87 3.73 16.51 -10.01
CA LYS A 87 3.39 17.94 -10.01
C LYS A 87 3.31 18.49 -11.44
N LEU A 88 4.28 18.15 -12.29
CA LEU A 88 4.27 18.55 -13.71
C LEU A 88 3.02 18.02 -14.43
N MET A 89 2.65 16.76 -14.22
CA MET A 89 1.42 16.21 -14.81
C MET A 89 0.16 16.92 -14.31
N GLN A 90 0.10 17.27 -13.02
CA GLN A 90 -1.02 18.03 -12.45
C GLN A 90 -1.13 19.43 -13.07
N GLU A 91 0.00 20.10 -13.30
CA GLU A 91 0.04 21.40 -13.98
C GLU A 91 -0.43 21.30 -15.44
N ILE A 92 0.09 20.32 -16.20
CA ILE A 92 -0.38 20.05 -17.57
C ILE A 92 -1.88 19.79 -17.59
N ALA A 93 -2.38 18.95 -16.68
CA ALA A 93 -3.80 18.61 -16.58
C ALA A 93 -4.69 19.80 -16.20
N LYS A 94 -4.15 20.76 -15.44
CA LYS A 94 -4.83 21.99 -15.05
C LYS A 94 -4.88 22.98 -16.20
N ASP A 95 -3.75 23.19 -16.87
CA ASP A 95 -3.60 24.18 -17.94
C ASP A 95 -4.24 23.72 -19.26
N GLU A 96 -4.44 22.40 -19.47
CA GLU A 96 -5.09 21.84 -20.66
C GLU A 96 -6.49 22.39 -20.93
N VAL A 97 -7.22 22.76 -19.86
CA VAL A 97 -8.57 23.34 -19.97
C VAL A 97 -8.56 24.65 -20.74
N ASP A 98 -7.54 25.49 -20.50
CA ASP A 98 -7.40 26.81 -21.14
C ASP A 98 -6.47 26.75 -22.36
N SER A 99 -5.61 25.73 -22.44
CA SER A 99 -4.59 25.56 -23.47
C SER A 99 -4.44 24.08 -23.85
N PRO A 100 -5.28 23.56 -24.78
CA PRO A 100 -5.27 22.15 -25.20
C PRO A 100 -3.90 21.66 -25.72
N ASP A 101 -3.08 22.61 -26.20
CA ASP A 101 -1.75 22.38 -26.77
C ASP A 101 -0.62 22.30 -25.73
N ILE A 102 -0.89 22.55 -24.44
CA ILE A 102 0.15 22.72 -23.41
C ILE A 102 1.08 21.50 -23.29
N GLY A 103 0.52 20.30 -23.43
CA GLY A 103 1.29 19.04 -23.32
C GLY A 103 2.39 18.92 -24.37
N TRP A 104 2.11 19.23 -25.64
CA TRP A 104 3.13 19.15 -26.68
C TRP A 104 4.05 20.38 -26.70
N GLN A 105 3.57 21.56 -26.25
CA GLN A 105 4.41 22.74 -26.09
C GLN A 105 5.55 22.48 -25.10
N ILE A 106 5.24 21.88 -23.95
CA ILE A 106 6.25 21.47 -22.96
C ILE A 106 7.19 20.42 -23.55
N ALA A 107 6.66 19.39 -24.21
CA ALA A 107 7.48 18.36 -24.85
C ALA A 107 8.43 18.92 -25.93
N SER A 108 8.01 19.95 -26.66
CA SER A 108 8.84 20.61 -27.69
C SER A 108 9.89 21.56 -27.11
N GLY A 109 9.72 22.01 -25.86
CA GLY A 109 10.79 22.69 -25.13
C GLY A 109 11.87 21.74 -24.63
N TYR A 110 11.48 20.48 -24.34
CA TYR A 110 12.38 19.42 -23.89
C TYR A 110 13.21 18.83 -25.04
N SER A 111 12.55 18.44 -26.14
CA SER A 111 13.16 17.75 -27.27
C SER A 111 13.36 18.65 -28.49
N MET A 112 14.48 18.46 -29.20
CA MET A 112 14.82 19.20 -30.42
C MET A 112 14.49 18.44 -31.71
N HIS A 113 13.65 17.39 -31.67
CA HIS A 113 13.25 16.74 -32.92
C HIS A 113 12.40 17.70 -33.78
N LYS A 114 12.57 17.57 -35.11
CA LYS A 114 11.77 18.33 -36.08
C LYS A 114 10.31 17.86 -36.14
N ASN A 115 10.05 16.64 -35.67
CA ASN A 115 8.73 16.04 -35.65
C ASN A 115 8.14 16.15 -34.25
N ILE A 116 7.04 16.91 -34.14
CA ILE A 116 6.34 17.17 -32.85
C ILE A 116 5.87 15.86 -32.20
N GLN A 117 5.50 14.86 -33.01
CA GLN A 117 5.12 13.56 -32.47
C GLN A 117 6.29 12.83 -31.81
N ASP A 118 7.50 12.99 -32.34
CA ASP A 118 8.70 12.39 -31.78
C ASP A 118 9.13 13.13 -30.50
N ASN A 119 8.99 14.47 -30.45
CA ASN A 119 9.17 15.26 -29.22
C ASN A 119 8.27 14.75 -28.07
N TRP A 120 6.98 14.53 -28.37
CA TRP A 120 6.05 14.00 -27.37
C TRP A 120 6.44 12.58 -26.90
N ARG A 121 6.83 11.70 -27.84
CA ARG A 121 7.21 10.33 -27.49
C ARG A 121 8.43 10.31 -26.57
N GLU A 122 9.47 11.07 -26.91
CA GLU A 122 10.68 11.19 -26.10
C GLU A 122 10.38 11.79 -24.73
N PHE A 123 9.55 12.84 -24.66
CA PHE A 123 9.11 13.40 -23.39
C PHE A 123 8.33 12.39 -22.53
N ALA A 124 7.43 11.62 -23.13
CA ALA A 124 6.67 10.61 -22.40
C ALA A 124 7.58 9.46 -21.90
N GLU A 125 8.59 9.08 -22.67
CA GLU A 125 9.58 8.04 -22.32
C GLU A 125 10.53 8.49 -21.21
N ASP A 126 11.10 9.69 -21.33
CA ASP A 126 12.15 10.15 -20.43
C ASP A 126 11.61 10.81 -19.17
N ILE A 127 10.48 11.52 -19.27
CA ILE A 127 9.94 12.34 -18.19
C ILE A 127 8.74 11.67 -17.53
N LEU A 128 7.78 11.14 -18.28
CA LEU A 128 6.54 10.61 -17.68
C LEU A 128 6.69 9.16 -17.20
N GLN A 129 7.34 8.30 -17.99
CA GLN A 129 7.48 6.88 -17.68
C GLN A 129 8.08 6.57 -16.30
N PRO A 130 9.11 7.27 -15.79
CA PRO A 130 9.67 6.99 -14.47
C PRO A 130 8.62 7.01 -13.34
N LEU A 131 7.67 7.95 -13.36
CA LEU A 131 6.56 7.98 -12.39
C LEU A 131 5.70 6.71 -12.46
N PHE A 132 5.35 6.26 -13.67
CA PHE A 132 4.55 5.05 -13.84
C PHE A 132 5.34 3.78 -13.48
N GLY A 133 6.66 3.78 -13.70
CA GLY A 133 7.57 2.76 -13.19
C GLY A 133 7.50 2.68 -11.67
N TYR A 134 7.76 3.80 -10.98
CA TYR A 134 7.66 3.93 -9.53
C TYR A 134 6.32 3.43 -8.98
N LEU A 135 5.20 3.91 -9.53
CA LEU A 135 3.86 3.47 -9.11
C LEU A 135 3.62 1.97 -9.36
N SER A 136 4.08 1.43 -10.49
CA SER A 136 3.91 0.01 -10.82
C SER A 136 4.73 -0.90 -9.92
N GLU A 137 5.94 -0.47 -9.55
CA GLU A 137 6.83 -1.18 -8.64
C GLU A 137 6.29 -1.18 -7.22
N ARG A 138 5.90 -0.02 -6.68
CA ARG A 138 5.32 0.10 -5.34
C ARG A 138 4.03 -0.70 -5.17
N VAL A 139 3.11 -0.63 -6.15
CA VAL A 139 1.91 -1.49 -6.15
C VAL A 139 2.26 -2.98 -6.25
N GLY A 140 3.34 -3.32 -6.96
CA GLY A 140 3.86 -4.68 -7.07
C GLY A 140 4.44 -5.19 -5.75
N ALA A 141 5.22 -4.38 -5.05
CA ALA A 141 5.80 -4.69 -3.74
C ALA A 141 4.71 -5.00 -2.70
N GLU A 142 3.66 -4.16 -2.63
CA GLU A 142 2.50 -4.44 -1.77
C GLU A 142 1.78 -5.76 -2.13
N SER A 143 1.74 -6.12 -3.42
CA SER A 143 1.18 -7.40 -3.85
C SER A 143 2.06 -8.58 -3.45
N SER A 144 3.38 -8.38 -3.33
CA SER A 144 4.33 -9.40 -2.90
C SER A 144 4.10 -9.76 -1.43
N ILE A 145 4.04 -8.76 -0.54
CA ILE A 145 3.78 -9.01 0.88
C ILE A 145 2.43 -9.66 1.12
N LEU A 146 1.36 -9.23 0.43
CA LEU A 146 0.06 -9.89 0.56
C LEU A 146 0.08 -11.33 0.06
N HIS A 147 0.85 -11.62 -0.99
CA HIS A 147 1.07 -12.99 -1.44
C HIS A 147 1.81 -13.83 -0.39
N THR A 148 2.85 -13.27 0.24
CA THR A 148 3.59 -13.91 1.34
C THR A 148 2.68 -14.18 2.53
N LEU A 149 1.85 -13.21 2.95
CA LEU A 149 0.88 -13.37 4.04
C LEU A 149 -0.24 -14.38 3.69
N GLU A 150 -0.62 -14.50 2.42
CA GLU A 150 -1.54 -15.54 1.95
C GLU A 150 -0.93 -16.93 2.13
N ARG A 151 0.33 -17.08 1.70
CA ARG A 151 1.08 -18.34 1.87
C ARG A 151 1.28 -18.69 3.33
N TYR A 152 1.58 -17.71 4.18
CA TYR A 152 1.70 -17.89 5.63
C TYR A 152 0.42 -18.51 6.19
N ARG A 153 -0.74 -17.91 5.90
CA ARG A 153 -2.05 -18.43 6.31
C ARG A 153 -2.29 -19.87 5.85
N THR A 154 -1.84 -20.24 4.65
CA THR A 154 -2.03 -21.59 4.09
C THR A 154 -1.06 -22.62 4.67
N ARG A 155 0.19 -22.23 4.96
CA ARG A 155 1.25 -23.11 5.46
C ARG A 155 1.42 -23.10 6.98
N PHE A 156 0.55 -22.38 7.68
CA PHE A 156 0.59 -22.20 9.13
C PHE A 156 0.57 -23.55 9.87
N ASP A 157 1.64 -23.84 10.64
CA ASP A 157 1.69 -25.03 11.49
C ASP A 157 0.84 -24.84 12.73
N ARG A 158 -0.44 -25.16 12.55
CA ARG A 158 -1.47 -24.90 13.55
C ARG A 158 -1.25 -25.68 14.85
N GLU A 159 -0.83 -26.93 14.77
CA GLU A 159 -0.76 -27.80 15.95
C GLU A 159 0.46 -27.45 16.81
N GLU A 160 1.62 -27.24 16.19
CA GLU A 160 2.84 -26.86 16.91
C GLU A 160 2.67 -25.52 17.62
N LEU A 161 2.25 -24.49 16.88
CA LEU A 161 2.14 -23.12 17.41
C LEU A 161 1.05 -23.01 18.48
N TYR A 162 -0.08 -23.70 18.30
CA TYR A 162 -1.10 -23.75 19.33
C TYR A 162 -0.61 -24.44 20.60
N THR A 163 0.17 -25.52 20.48
CA THR A 163 0.78 -26.20 21.63
C THR A 163 1.71 -25.26 22.39
N ARG A 164 2.60 -24.54 21.69
CA ARG A 164 3.50 -23.54 22.29
C ARG A 164 2.73 -22.41 22.96
N PHE A 165 1.67 -21.91 22.32
CA PHE A 165 0.77 -20.91 22.90
C PHE A 165 0.12 -21.41 24.20
N THR A 166 -0.39 -22.65 24.23
CA THR A 166 -1.02 -23.20 25.44
C THR A 166 -0.05 -23.40 26.60
N ALA A 167 1.24 -23.62 26.30
CA ALA A 167 2.28 -23.75 27.31
C ALA A 167 2.63 -22.40 27.99
N ASP A 168 2.49 -21.29 27.27
CA ASP A 168 2.70 -19.93 27.79
C ASP A 168 1.68 -18.94 27.22
N THR A 169 0.48 -18.94 27.79
CA THR A 169 -0.61 -18.06 27.34
C THR A 169 -0.38 -16.58 27.65
N ALA A 170 0.54 -16.26 28.58
CA ALA A 170 0.87 -14.88 28.92
C ALA A 170 1.66 -14.22 27.79
N ASN A 171 2.62 -14.93 27.18
CA ASN A 171 3.40 -14.47 26.03
C ASN A 171 2.87 -15.02 24.69
N GLY A 172 1.61 -15.44 24.67
CA GLY A 172 1.04 -16.16 23.54
C GLY A 172 1.08 -15.41 22.21
N GLU A 173 0.95 -14.08 22.24
CA GLU A 173 1.00 -13.24 21.03
C GLU A 173 2.41 -13.21 20.43
N GLU A 174 3.45 -13.19 21.27
CA GLU A 174 4.85 -13.24 20.86
C GLU A 174 5.20 -14.55 20.15
N VAL A 175 4.60 -15.69 20.56
CA VAL A 175 4.79 -16.98 19.89
C VAL A 175 4.41 -16.90 18.41
N TYR A 176 3.24 -16.33 18.11
CA TYR A 176 2.76 -16.21 16.74
C TYR A 176 3.47 -15.10 15.96
N ASN A 177 3.81 -13.99 16.62
CA ASN A 177 4.54 -12.89 15.98
C ASN A 177 5.96 -13.29 15.58
N LEU A 178 6.68 -14.05 16.41
CA LEU A 178 7.99 -14.61 16.06
C LEU A 178 7.90 -15.61 14.89
N ASP A 179 6.85 -16.40 14.82
CA ASP A 179 6.64 -17.34 13.72
C ASP A 179 6.38 -16.61 12.39
N LEU A 180 5.49 -15.60 12.42
CA LEU A 180 5.24 -14.72 11.28
C LEU A 180 6.51 -14.00 10.83
N GLN A 181 7.29 -13.47 11.78
CA GLN A 181 8.58 -12.83 11.49
C GLN A 181 9.52 -13.78 10.74
N ARG A 182 9.66 -15.00 11.27
CA ARG A 182 10.50 -16.03 10.67
C ARG A 182 10.03 -16.41 9.27
N PHE A 183 8.72 -16.50 9.07
CA PHE A 183 8.14 -16.79 7.76
C PHE A 183 8.39 -15.65 6.77
N LEU A 184 8.15 -14.40 7.17
CA LEU A 184 8.40 -13.22 6.34
C LEU A 184 9.87 -13.13 5.90
N PHE A 185 10.80 -13.45 6.79
CA PHE A 185 12.23 -13.48 6.49
C PHE A 185 12.59 -14.62 5.51
N LEU A 186 12.18 -15.86 5.81
CA LEU A 186 12.58 -17.03 5.01
C LEU A 186 11.89 -17.12 3.64
N GLU A 187 10.64 -16.66 3.55
CA GLU A 187 9.78 -16.92 2.39
C GLU A 187 9.40 -15.64 1.63
N GLY A 188 9.59 -14.46 2.24
CA GLY A 188 9.26 -13.16 1.65
C GLY A 188 10.45 -12.24 1.42
N ASP A 189 11.66 -12.64 1.82
CA ASP A 189 12.87 -11.78 1.81
C ASP A 189 12.66 -10.44 2.55
N HIS A 190 11.72 -10.40 3.49
CA HIS A 190 11.41 -9.23 4.28
C HIS A 190 12.19 -9.30 5.60
N ILE A 191 13.22 -8.48 5.72
CA ILE A 191 13.92 -8.28 7.00
C ILE A 191 12.96 -7.54 7.92
N THR A 192 12.66 -8.14 9.07
CA THR A 192 11.77 -7.56 10.09
C THR A 192 12.51 -7.43 11.40
N GLN A 193 12.42 -6.26 12.03
CA GLN A 193 12.88 -6.01 13.38
C GLN A 193 11.72 -6.25 14.35
N ALA A 194 11.95 -7.09 15.36
CA ALA A 194 11.01 -7.29 16.46
C ALA A 194 11.22 -6.22 17.52
N LYS A 195 10.12 -5.65 18.04
CA LYS A 195 10.12 -4.64 19.12
C LYS A 195 11.00 -3.41 18.85
N PRO A 196 10.97 -2.77 17.67
CA PRO A 196 11.65 -1.49 17.56
C PRO A 196 10.92 -0.44 18.39
N ARG A 197 11.70 0.38 19.10
CA ARG A 197 11.16 1.53 19.80
C ARG A 197 10.72 2.57 18.77
N SER A 198 9.43 2.83 18.68
CA SER A 198 8.89 4.02 18.02
C SER A 198 8.59 5.11 19.06
N ALA A 199 8.38 6.35 18.61
CA ALA A 199 7.92 7.45 19.47
C ALA A 199 6.58 7.14 20.18
N SER A 200 5.86 6.13 19.69
CA SER A 200 4.50 5.78 20.04
C SER A 200 4.36 4.48 20.84
N GLY A 201 5.44 3.70 21.00
CA GLY A 201 5.45 2.40 21.70
C GLY A 201 6.41 1.40 21.04
N GLU A 202 6.40 0.15 21.52
CA GLU A 202 7.10 -0.97 20.88
C GLU A 202 6.14 -1.65 19.90
N ALA A 203 6.47 -1.63 18.61
CA ALA A 203 5.70 -2.37 17.62
C ALA A 203 6.15 -3.83 17.59
N ASP A 204 5.20 -4.76 17.48
CA ASP A 204 5.53 -6.18 17.53
C ASP A 204 6.31 -6.66 16.28
N LEU A 205 6.05 -6.09 15.10
CA LEU A 205 6.82 -6.33 13.87
C LEU A 205 6.94 -5.06 13.03
N ILE A 206 8.15 -4.57 12.78
CA ILE A 206 8.39 -3.56 11.73
C ILE A 206 9.45 -4.09 10.78
N GLY A 207 9.09 -4.20 9.50
CA GLY A 207 10.05 -4.46 8.43
C GLY A 207 11.04 -3.32 8.28
N ASP A 208 12.28 -3.70 8.07
CA ASP A 208 13.36 -2.91 7.47
C ASP A 208 13.37 -1.41 7.81
N LEU A 209 13.66 -1.10 9.09
CA LEU A 209 13.85 0.28 9.56
C LEU A 209 15.00 1.02 8.87
N ASP A 210 15.94 0.28 8.27
CA ASP A 210 17.09 0.80 7.54
C ASP A 210 16.89 0.72 6.00
N GLY A 211 15.77 0.16 5.53
CA GLY A 211 15.41 0.01 4.12
C GLY A 211 14.52 1.12 3.57
N ARG A 212 14.35 1.16 2.24
CA ARG A 212 13.50 2.16 1.54
C ARG A 212 11.98 1.93 1.70
N ASP A 213 11.54 0.87 2.35
CA ASP A 213 10.12 0.48 2.42
C ASP A 213 9.79 -0.35 3.70
N PRO A 214 9.66 0.29 4.88
CA PRO A 214 9.42 -0.42 6.12
C PRO A 214 8.02 -1.06 6.19
N LEU A 215 7.96 -2.38 6.35
CA LEU A 215 6.69 -3.11 6.51
C LEU A 215 6.05 -2.81 7.87
N VAL A 216 4.86 -2.20 7.91
CA VAL A 216 4.10 -2.07 9.16
C VAL A 216 3.14 -3.24 9.31
N CYS A 217 3.45 -4.17 10.23
CA CYS A 217 2.65 -5.36 10.47
C CYS A 217 2.47 -5.60 11.97
N ASP A 218 1.28 -5.97 12.42
CA ASP A 218 1.05 -6.36 13.81
C ASP A 218 0.22 -7.63 13.85
N GLY A 219 0.53 -8.51 14.80
CA GLY A 219 -0.22 -9.73 15.02
C GLY A 219 -0.95 -9.69 16.34
N LYS A 220 -2.26 -9.94 16.30
CA LYS A 220 -3.16 -9.86 17.48
C LYS A 220 -3.93 -11.16 17.65
N ILE A 221 -3.97 -11.66 18.88
CA ILE A 221 -4.80 -12.83 19.22
C ILE A 221 -6.26 -12.42 19.38
N PHE A 222 -7.17 -13.17 18.78
CA PHE A 222 -8.60 -13.07 19.03
C PHE A 222 -9.10 -14.30 19.79
N ASP A 223 -9.51 -14.10 21.04
CA ASP A 223 -10.05 -15.15 21.93
C ASP A 223 -11.58 -15.05 22.13
N GLY A 224 -12.22 -14.00 21.59
CA GLY A 224 -13.66 -13.78 21.68
C GLY A 224 -14.18 -13.46 23.09
N SER A 225 -13.28 -13.15 24.03
CA SER A 225 -13.53 -12.78 25.43
C SER A 225 -12.69 -11.54 25.80
N SER A 226 -11.60 -11.71 26.57
CA SER A 226 -10.68 -10.63 26.96
C SER A 226 -9.99 -9.95 25.78
N ARG A 227 -9.72 -10.71 24.71
CA ARG A 227 -9.18 -10.24 23.43
C ARG A 227 -10.27 -10.31 22.36
N GLY A 228 -11.34 -9.56 22.60
CA GLY A 228 -12.51 -9.43 21.73
C GLY A 228 -12.41 -8.32 20.69
N LYS A 229 -13.55 -7.78 20.23
CA LYS A 229 -13.59 -6.72 19.21
C LYS A 229 -12.77 -5.47 19.59
N GLY A 230 -12.96 -4.96 20.81
CA GLY A 230 -12.24 -3.78 21.28
C GLY A 230 -10.71 -3.96 21.30
N TYR A 231 -10.22 -5.19 21.49
CA TYR A 231 -8.79 -5.49 21.40
C TYR A 231 -8.29 -5.39 19.95
N LEU A 232 -9.05 -5.91 18.98
CA LEU A 232 -8.72 -5.77 17.56
C LEU A 232 -8.76 -4.32 17.08
N VAL A 233 -9.72 -3.53 17.57
CA VAL A 233 -9.79 -2.09 17.29
C VAL A 233 -8.54 -1.38 17.82
N LYS A 234 -8.10 -1.69 19.04
CA LYS A 234 -6.83 -1.16 19.57
C LYS A 234 -5.63 -1.53 18.70
N GLY A 235 -5.52 -2.78 18.26
CA GLY A 235 -4.48 -3.23 17.33
C GLY A 235 -4.52 -2.50 15.98
N LEU A 236 -5.71 -2.24 15.43
CA LEU A 236 -5.87 -1.45 14.22
C LEU A 236 -5.32 -0.02 14.39
N HIS A 237 -5.71 0.67 15.46
CA HIS A 237 -5.22 2.04 15.72
C HIS A 237 -3.71 2.05 15.98
N GLN A 238 -3.18 1.00 16.60
CA GLN A 238 -1.74 0.82 16.81
C GLN A 238 -0.98 0.73 15.48
N VAL A 239 -1.41 -0.09 14.52
CA VAL A 239 -0.75 -0.17 13.21
C VAL A 239 -0.89 1.10 12.37
N VAL A 240 -2.02 1.82 12.46
CA VAL A 240 -2.17 3.12 11.79
C VAL A 240 -1.18 4.14 12.36
N LYS A 241 -0.99 4.15 13.68
CA LYS A 241 -0.01 5.03 14.33
C LYS A 241 1.41 4.71 13.88
N TYR A 242 1.77 3.43 13.80
CA TYR A 242 3.08 3.04 13.27
C TYR A 242 3.24 3.39 11.79
N ALA A 243 2.20 3.21 10.97
CA ALA A 243 2.24 3.64 9.59
C ALA A 243 2.56 5.13 9.47
N HIS A 244 1.93 5.99 10.29
CA HIS A 244 2.29 7.41 10.35
C HIS A 244 3.72 7.66 10.84
N ASP A 245 4.16 7.01 11.92
CA ASP A 245 5.52 7.15 12.48
C ASP A 245 6.60 6.82 11.43
N TYR A 246 6.36 5.84 10.57
CA TYR A 246 7.28 5.37 9.53
C TYR A 246 6.97 5.89 8.13
N GLY A 247 6.06 6.85 8.01
CA GLY A 247 5.71 7.45 6.72
C GLY A 247 4.93 6.55 5.76
N GLN A 248 4.46 5.40 6.21
CA GLN A 248 3.74 4.40 5.41
C GLN A 248 2.25 4.70 5.26
N HIS A 249 1.68 4.31 4.13
CA HIS A 249 0.24 4.36 3.87
C HIS A 249 -0.43 3.00 3.81
N THR A 250 0.35 1.93 3.96
CA THR A 250 -0.16 0.56 3.98
C THR A 250 0.32 -0.13 5.24
N ALA A 251 -0.59 -0.83 5.92
CA ALA A 251 -0.28 -1.63 7.09
C ALA A 251 -1.06 -2.95 7.10
N TYR A 252 -0.58 -3.89 7.90
CA TYR A 252 -1.13 -5.24 7.96
C TYR A 252 -1.47 -5.60 9.40
N LEU A 253 -2.72 -6.01 9.65
CA LEU A 253 -3.14 -6.57 10.92
C LEU A 253 -3.41 -8.07 10.74
N VAL A 254 -2.51 -8.90 11.25
CA VAL A 254 -2.63 -10.36 11.26
C VAL A 254 -3.43 -10.78 12.50
N ILE A 255 -4.56 -11.44 12.29
CA ILE A 255 -5.47 -11.81 13.38
C ILE A 255 -5.43 -13.31 13.60
N TYR A 256 -4.89 -13.73 14.73
CA TYR A 256 -4.80 -15.12 15.16
C TYR A 256 -6.07 -15.51 15.90
N ASN A 257 -7.03 -16.09 15.17
CA ASN A 257 -8.31 -16.52 15.73
C ASN A 257 -8.14 -17.89 16.42
N ILE A 258 -8.10 -17.88 17.75
CA ILE A 258 -8.02 -19.08 18.60
C ILE A 258 -9.41 -19.59 19.04
N THR A 259 -10.48 -19.08 18.42
CA THR A 259 -11.85 -19.52 18.67
C THR A 259 -12.37 -20.42 17.55
N ASP A 260 -13.51 -21.06 17.78
CA ASP A 260 -14.30 -21.75 16.77
C ASP A 260 -15.23 -20.82 15.96
N LYS A 261 -15.30 -19.54 16.34
CA LYS A 261 -16.16 -18.53 15.72
C LYS A 261 -15.57 -18.04 14.40
N LEU A 262 -16.44 -17.74 13.45
CA LEU A 262 -16.07 -17.08 12.19
C LEU A 262 -15.99 -15.57 12.41
N LEU A 263 -14.85 -14.97 12.07
CA LEU A 263 -14.65 -13.54 12.17
C LEU A 263 -15.00 -12.89 10.81
N GLU A 264 -16.01 -12.03 10.81
CA GLU A 264 -16.36 -11.18 9.67
C GLU A 264 -15.75 -9.80 9.90
N LEU A 265 -14.97 -9.33 8.93
CA LEU A 265 -14.20 -8.09 9.02
C LEU A 265 -14.74 -7.08 8.02
N PRO A 266 -14.73 -5.77 8.34
CA PRO A 266 -15.20 -4.74 7.42
C PRO A 266 -14.24 -4.64 6.23
N THR A 267 -14.78 -4.24 5.07
CA THR A 267 -13.97 -3.97 3.89
C THR A 267 -14.48 -2.77 3.11
N ASP A 268 -13.56 -1.92 2.68
CA ASP A 268 -13.81 -0.79 1.77
C ASP A 268 -13.68 -1.22 0.31
N GLY A 269 -13.12 -2.42 0.08
CA GLY A 269 -13.01 -3.03 -1.22
C GLY A 269 -14.23 -3.87 -1.62
N THR A 270 -14.03 -4.75 -2.59
CA THR A 270 -15.08 -5.67 -3.04
C THR A 270 -15.44 -6.67 -1.92
N PRO A 271 -16.73 -6.80 -1.55
CA PRO A 271 -17.17 -7.80 -0.58
C PRO A 271 -16.71 -9.22 -0.95
N GLY A 272 -16.16 -9.95 0.02
CA GLY A 272 -15.64 -11.31 -0.16
C GLY A 272 -14.26 -11.41 -0.83
N ALA A 273 -13.66 -10.29 -1.26
CA ALA A 273 -12.27 -10.29 -1.72
C ALA A 273 -11.30 -10.45 -0.54
N TRP A 274 -10.21 -11.19 -0.77
CA TRP A 274 -9.14 -11.39 0.21
C TRP A 274 -7.86 -10.59 -0.13
N PRO A 275 -7.17 -10.01 0.88
CA PRO A 275 -7.69 -9.78 2.23
C PRO A 275 -8.72 -8.63 2.23
N PRO A 276 -9.68 -8.62 3.16
CA PRO A 276 -10.46 -7.41 3.43
C PRO A 276 -9.54 -6.31 3.95
N TYR A 277 -9.87 -5.05 3.65
CA TYR A 277 -9.09 -3.90 4.09
C TYR A 277 -9.99 -2.72 4.42
N THR A 278 -9.52 -1.81 5.26
CA THR A 278 -10.18 -0.53 5.51
C THR A 278 -9.19 0.61 5.33
N GLU A 279 -9.69 1.78 4.93
CA GLU A 279 -8.92 3.02 4.91
C GLU A 279 -9.28 3.85 6.15
N LEU A 280 -8.28 4.14 6.97
CA LEU A 280 -8.40 4.93 8.19
C LEU A 280 -7.26 5.96 8.24
N SER A 281 -7.62 7.24 8.33
CA SER A 281 -6.65 8.36 8.42
C SER A 281 -5.60 8.39 7.30
N GLY A 282 -5.97 7.98 6.08
CA GLY A 282 -5.03 7.93 4.93
C GLY A 282 -4.10 6.72 4.94
N VAL A 283 -4.32 5.76 5.84
CA VAL A 283 -3.63 4.46 5.88
C VAL A 283 -4.60 3.37 5.51
N ARG A 284 -4.21 2.53 4.55
CA ARG A 284 -4.91 1.30 4.21
C ARG A 284 -4.42 0.16 5.10
N VAL A 285 -5.31 -0.40 5.90
CA VAL A 285 -4.99 -1.55 6.74
C VAL A 285 -5.63 -2.82 6.18
N TYR A 286 -4.80 -3.79 5.81
CA TYR A 286 -5.23 -5.12 5.38
C TYR A 286 -5.40 -6.03 6.58
N PHE A 287 -6.55 -6.72 6.67
CA PHE A 287 -6.79 -7.72 7.70
C PHE A 287 -6.49 -9.13 7.19
N VAL A 288 -5.48 -9.76 7.78
CA VAL A 288 -5.07 -11.14 7.46
C VAL A 288 -5.49 -12.05 8.60
N HIS A 289 -6.66 -12.67 8.48
CA HIS A 289 -7.11 -13.62 9.51
C HIS A 289 -6.49 -15.01 9.31
N VAL A 290 -5.95 -15.58 10.38
CA VAL A 290 -5.42 -16.95 10.45
C VAL A 290 -6.24 -17.71 11.47
N ARG A 291 -6.77 -18.88 11.10
CA ARG A 291 -7.45 -19.76 12.05
C ARG A 291 -6.39 -20.61 12.75
N VAL A 292 -6.35 -20.49 14.08
CA VAL A 292 -5.27 -21.05 14.89
C VAL A 292 -5.76 -22.18 15.80
N LEU A 293 -7.04 -22.19 16.19
CA LEU A 293 -7.59 -23.29 16.97
C LEU A 293 -7.56 -24.61 16.15
N PRO A 294 -6.83 -25.66 16.59
CA PRO A 294 -6.85 -26.96 15.93
C PRO A 294 -8.26 -27.55 15.91
N PRO A 295 -8.68 -28.20 14.81
CA PRO A 295 -10.01 -28.80 14.75
C PRO A 295 -10.13 -29.97 15.73
N THR A 296 -11.02 -29.85 16.71
CA THR A 296 -11.34 -30.93 17.66
C THR A 296 -12.27 -31.98 17.06
N THR A 297 -13.02 -31.63 16.03
CA THR A 297 -13.94 -32.51 15.30
C THR A 297 -13.95 -32.19 13.79
N THR A 298 -14.47 -33.12 12.98
CA THR A 298 -14.65 -32.89 11.54
C THR A 298 -15.71 -31.80 11.29
N ALA A 299 -15.58 -31.06 10.19
CA ALA A 299 -16.50 -29.96 9.85
C ALA A 299 -17.99 -30.38 9.83
N SER A 300 -18.27 -31.62 9.43
CA SER A 300 -19.62 -32.21 9.45
C SER A 300 -20.22 -32.43 10.84
N LYS A 301 -19.39 -32.47 11.88
CA LYS A 301 -19.78 -32.70 13.29
C LYS A 301 -19.72 -31.43 14.14
N ALA A 302 -19.14 -30.35 13.63
CA ALA A 302 -18.86 -29.11 14.37
C ALA A 302 -20.08 -28.20 14.61
N GLY A 303 -21.29 -28.60 14.22
CA GLY A 303 -22.52 -27.80 14.40
C GLY A 303 -22.56 -26.54 13.54
N LYS A 304 -23.50 -25.62 13.84
CA LYS A 304 -23.63 -24.34 13.13
C LYS A 304 -22.54 -23.37 13.58
N ALA A 305 -21.79 -22.81 12.63
CA ALA A 305 -20.74 -21.85 12.93
C ALA A 305 -21.32 -20.54 13.51
N THR A 306 -20.83 -20.15 14.69
CA THR A 306 -21.16 -18.85 15.30
C THR A 306 -20.28 -17.77 14.68
N ARG A 307 -20.82 -16.57 14.49
CA ARG A 307 -20.13 -15.46 13.82
C ARG A 307 -19.89 -14.31 14.79
N VAL A 308 -18.76 -13.62 14.62
CA VAL A 308 -18.46 -12.34 15.25
C VAL A 308 -18.15 -11.36 14.13
N THR A 309 -18.94 -10.30 14.03
CA THR A 309 -18.80 -9.29 12.96
C THR A 309 -18.21 -8.02 13.54
N LEU A 310 -17.07 -7.59 13.00
CA LEU A 310 -16.51 -6.26 13.22
C LEU A 310 -17.05 -5.35 12.10
N THR A 311 -17.60 -4.20 12.47
CA THR A 311 -18.20 -3.23 11.56
C THR A 311 -17.31 -2.01 11.41
N ARG A 312 -17.62 -1.13 10.45
CA ARG A 312 -16.85 0.12 10.28
C ARG A 312 -17.04 1.08 11.46
N ASP A 313 -18.23 1.11 12.05
CA ASP A 313 -18.53 1.95 13.21
C ASP A 313 -17.71 1.53 14.44
N ASP A 314 -17.47 0.22 14.60
CA ASP A 314 -16.57 -0.30 15.66
C ASP A 314 -15.14 0.28 15.53
N LEU A 315 -14.71 0.65 14.31
CA LEU A 315 -13.35 1.14 14.06
C LEU A 315 -13.20 2.65 14.30
N THR A 316 -14.24 3.42 13.99
CA THR A 316 -14.22 4.89 14.02
C THR A 316 -14.72 5.48 15.33
N ASN A 317 -15.49 4.71 16.11
CA ASN A 317 -16.00 5.13 17.41
C ASN A 317 -15.69 4.08 18.49
N PRO A 318 -14.46 4.09 19.05
CA PRO A 318 -14.02 3.08 20.01
C PRO A 318 -14.81 3.07 21.34
N ASP A 319 -15.61 4.10 21.61
CA ASP A 319 -16.43 4.24 22.83
C ASP A 319 -17.87 3.69 22.66
N ALA A 320 -18.23 3.17 21.48
CA ALA A 320 -19.58 2.68 21.18
C ALA A 320 -19.79 1.17 21.39
N ALA A 321 -18.75 0.42 21.78
CA ALA A 321 -18.74 -1.05 21.87
C ALA A 321 -18.82 -1.60 23.31
#